data_AF-B1AJW1-F1
#
_entry.id   AF-B1AJW1-F1
#
_cell.length_a   1.000
_cell.length_b   1.000
_cell.length_c   1.000
_cell.angle_alpha   90.00
_cell.angle_beta   90.00
_cell.angle_gamma   90.00
#
_symmetry.space_group_name_H-M   'P 1'
#
loop_
_entity.id
_entity.type
_entity.pdbx_description
1 polymer ?
#
loop_
_entity_poly.entity_id
_entity_poly.type
_entity_poly.pdbx_seq_one_letter_code
_entity_poly.pdbx_strand_id
1 'polypeptide(L)' 'MAKPYEFNWQKEVPSFLQEGAVFDRYEEESFVFEPNCLFKVDEFGFFLTWRSEGKEGQV' A
#
# COMPACT_ATOMS: atom_id res chain seq x y z
N MET A 1 -16.76 31.47 18.53
CA MET A 1 -17.15 30.04 18.68
C MET A 1 -16.26 29.23 17.76
N ALA A 2 -15.54 28.22 18.25
CA ALA A 2 -14.75 27.33 17.40
C ALA A 2 -15.67 26.33 16.70
N LYS A 3 -15.36 25.96 15.45
CA LYS A 3 -16.10 24.90 14.76
C LYS A 3 -16.00 23.59 15.57
N PRO A 4 -17.10 22.86 15.76
CA PRO A 4 -17.05 21.50 16.31
C PRO A 4 -16.15 20.62 15.45
N TYR A 5 -15.39 19.74 16.08
CA TYR A 5 -14.63 18.72 15.37
C TYR A 5 -15.60 17.69 14.80
N GLU A 6 -15.58 17.52 13.47
CA GLU A 6 -16.28 16.43 12.79
C GLU A 6 -15.30 15.28 12.62
N PHE A 7 -15.54 14.19 13.36
CA PHE A 7 -14.77 12.96 13.20
C PHE A 7 -15.22 12.25 11.93
N ASN A 8 -14.32 12.16 10.95
CA ASN A 8 -14.50 11.34 9.76
C ASN A 8 -13.50 10.19 9.76
N TRP A 9 -13.98 8.98 10.01
CA TRP A 9 -13.15 7.77 9.98
C TRP A 9 -13.00 7.19 8.57
N GLN A 10 -13.93 7.47 7.66
CA GLN A 10 -13.86 7.09 6.24
C GLN A 10 -13.24 8.24 5.44
N LYS A 11 -11.96 8.50 5.68
CA LYS A 11 -11.24 9.43 4.84
C LYS A 11 -10.88 8.73 3.53
N GLU A 12 -11.32 9.30 2.41
CA GLU A 12 -11.04 8.75 1.09
C GLU A 12 -9.54 8.61 0.85
N VAL A 13 -9.13 7.41 0.46
CA VAL A 13 -7.75 7.13 0.04
C VAL A 13 -7.59 7.59 -1.41
N PRO A 14 -6.60 8.46 -1.71
CA PRO A 14 -6.33 8.90 -3.07
C PRO A 14 -6.25 7.75 -4.08
N SER A 15 -6.86 7.91 -5.26
CA SER A 15 -6.99 6.84 -6.25
C SER A 15 -5.64 6.22 -6.65
N PHE A 16 -4.59 7.03 -6.79
CA PHE A 16 -3.25 6.54 -7.15
C PHE A 16 -2.67 5.54 -6.12
N LEU A 17 -3.08 5.63 -4.86
CA LEU A 17 -2.67 4.67 -3.82
C LEU A 17 -3.46 3.36 -3.92
N GLN A 18 -4.72 3.41 -4.36
CA GLN A 18 -5.57 2.23 -4.57
C GLN A 18 -5.27 1.53 -5.91
N GLU A 19 -5.05 2.31 -6.98
CA GLU A 19 -4.54 1.85 -8.28
C GLU A 19 -3.16 1.21 -8.11
N GLY A 20 -2.34 1.83 -7.25
CA GLY A 20 -1.03 1.34 -6.85
C GLY A 20 0.10 1.91 -7.68
N ALA A 21 1.32 1.72 -7.18
CA ALA A 21 2.54 2.14 -7.86
C ALA A 21 3.65 1.09 -7.69
N VAL A 22 4.55 1.06 -8.66
CA VAL A 22 5.63 0.10 -8.73
C VAL A 22 6.87 0.65 -8.00
N PHE A 23 7.41 -0.14 -7.08
CA PHE A 23 8.64 0.15 -6.36
C PHE A 23 9.49 -1.11 -6.19
N ASP A 24 10.79 -0.95 -6.04
CA ASP A 24 11.66 -2.04 -5.61
C ASP A 24 11.59 -2.21 -4.09
N ARG A 25 11.51 -3.46 -3.63
CA ARG A 25 11.55 -3.78 -2.19
C ARG A 25 12.89 -4.43 -1.87
N TYR A 26 13.56 -3.90 -0.86
CA TYR A 26 14.80 -4.46 -0.32
C TYR A 26 14.63 -4.74 1.18
N GLU A 27 15.01 -5.93 1.62
CA GLU A 27 15.06 -6.34 3.02
C GLU A 27 16.53 -6.62 3.40
N GLU A 28 17.05 -5.83 4.34
CA GLU A 28 18.48 -5.84 4.68
C GLU A 28 18.91 -7.11 5.42
N GLU A 29 18.12 -7.59 6.37
CA GLU A 29 18.49 -8.74 7.21
C GLU A 29 18.61 -10.05 6.42
N SER A 30 17.72 -10.25 5.44
CA SER A 30 17.66 -11.44 4.59
C SER A 30 18.41 -11.27 3.27
N PHE A 31 18.86 -10.04 2.97
CA PHE A 31 19.40 -9.62 1.67
C PHE A 31 18.45 -9.93 0.49
N VAL A 32 17.15 -9.95 0.74
CA VAL A 32 16.13 -10.18 -0.29
C VAL A 32 15.89 -8.90 -1.07
N PHE A 33 16.01 -9.00 -2.40
CA PHE A 33 15.67 -7.93 -3.33
C PHE A 33 14.54 -8.38 -4.25
N GLU A 34 13.45 -7.62 -4.26
CA GLU A 34 12.26 -7.87 -5.07
C GLU A 34 12.00 -6.66 -5.97
N PRO A 35 12.41 -6.70 -7.25
CA PRO A 35 12.17 -5.59 -8.16
C PRO A 35 10.69 -5.50 -8.55
N ASN A 36 10.29 -4.32 -9.01
CA ASN A 36 8.99 -4.08 -9.64
C ASN A 36 7.76 -4.53 -8.80
N CYS A 37 7.82 -4.40 -7.48
CA CYS A 37 6.69 -4.74 -6.63
C CYS A 37 5.55 -3.71 -6.80
N LEU A 38 4.33 -4.18 -7.06
CA LEU A 38 3.14 -3.32 -7.10
C LEU A 38 2.63 -3.11 -5.67
N PHE A 39 2.74 -1.89 -5.15
CA PHE A 39 2.21 -1.49 -3.85
C PHE A 39 0.82 -0.88 -3.98
N LYS A 40 -0.09 -1.24 -3.07
CA LYS A 40 -1.47 -0.74 -3.01
C LYS A 40 -1.93 -0.53 -1.57
N VAL A 41 -2.78 0.48 -1.39
CA VAL A 41 -3.52 0.74 -0.15
C VAL A 41 -4.97 0.33 -0.34
N ASP A 42 -5.60 -0.27 0.67
CA ASP A 42 -7.04 -0.60 0.62
C ASP A 42 -7.93 0.66 0.68
N GLU A 43 -9.22 0.48 0.37
CA GLU A 43 -10.23 1.54 0.30
C GLU A 43 -10.34 2.41 1.56
N PHE A 44 -10.09 1.82 2.74
CA PHE A 44 -10.22 2.48 4.04
C PHE A 44 -8.87 2.82 4.69
N GLY A 45 -7.75 2.54 4.02
CA GLY A 45 -6.42 2.93 4.47
C GLY A 45 -5.91 2.15 5.69
N PHE A 46 -6.35 0.90 5.88
CA PHE A 46 -5.93 0.05 6.99
C PHE A 46 -4.69 -0.79 6.69
N PHE A 47 -4.48 -1.13 5.42
CA PHE A 47 -3.50 -2.08 4.95
C PHE A 47 -2.74 -1.53 3.74
N LEU A 48 -1.42 -1.68 3.80
CA LEU A 48 -0.53 -1.60 2.65
C LEU A 48 -0.21 -3.03 2.21
N THR A 49 -0.40 -3.30 0.93
CA THR A 49 -0.07 -4.59 0.32
C THR A 49 0.96 -4.39 -0.77
N TRP A 50 1.74 -5.43 -1.06
CA TRP A 50 2.61 -5.46 -2.22
C TRP A 50 2.55 -6.83 -2.89
N ARG A 51 2.78 -6.84 -4.21
CA ARG A 51 2.95 -8.07 -5.00
C ARG A 51 4.24 -7.98 -5.79
N SER A 52 5.14 -8.91 -5.56
CA SER A 52 6.39 -9.05 -6.32
C SER A 52 6.14 -9.69 -7.68
N GLU A 53 6.86 -9.23 -8.70
CA GLU A 53 6.81 -9.82 -10.04
C GLU A 53 7.31 -11.29 -9.98
N GLY A 54 6.61 -12.22 -10.65
CA GLY A 54 7.02 -13.63 -10.73
C GLY A 54 6.71 -14.53 -9.53
N LYS A 55 6.08 -14.02 -8.44
CA LYS A 55 5.57 -14.82 -7.32
C LYS A 55 4.11 -15.25 -7.47
N GLU A 56 3.49 -15.01 -8.63
CA GLU A 56 2.18 -15.56 -8.99
C GLU A 56 2.31 -17.07 -9.28
N GLY A 57 2.44 -17.91 -8.25
CA GLY A 57 2.42 -19.37 -8.50
C GLY A 57 2.99 -20.33 -7.47
N GLN A 58 3.47 -19.88 -6.30
CA GLN A 58 3.73 -20.82 -5.20
C GLN A 58 2.57 -20.79 -4.20
N VAL A 59 1.67 -21.77 -4.35
CA VAL A 59 0.69 -22.21 -3.34
C VAL A 59 1.43 -22.96 -2.24
#